data_AF-A0A1B9S0N6-F1
#
_entry.id   AF-A0A1B9S0N6-F1
#
_cell.length_a   1.000
_cell.length_b   1.000
_cell.length_c   1.000
_cell.angle_alpha   90.00
_cell.angle_beta   90.00
_cell.angle_gamma   90.00
#
_symmetry.space_group_name_H-M   'P 1'
#
loop_
_entity.id
_entity.type
_entity.pdbx_description
1 polymer ?
#
loop_
_entity_poly.entity_id
_entity_poly.type
_entity_poly.pdbx_seq_one_letter_code
_entity_poly.pdbx_strand_id
1 'polypeptide(L)'
;MNFSHRFALLLAPSLLGGCAAFAPSYNEAIYTKLDGAHSSLTKIETTMETKAPSRTPYRAVEPYYIDALAQVKEAGEIAEKRPAYLHGRPAAAAAQLVADNIDRCHKAIELSRAAYDAAGQAPNEADNIAIVRNTCAIAKTMEGSLK
;
A
#
# COMPACT_ATOMS: atom_id res chain seq x y z
N MET A 1 16.24 26.74 60.09
CA MET A 1 15.87 25.34 59.81
C MET A 1 15.37 25.29 58.37
N ASN A 2 16.20 24.89 57.41
CA ASN A 2 15.82 24.81 55.99
C ASN A 2 15.88 23.34 55.55
N PHE A 3 14.72 22.79 55.20
CA PHE A 3 14.53 21.39 54.82
C PHE A 3 14.72 21.22 53.29
N SER A 4 15.44 20.16 52.95
CA SER A 4 15.74 19.59 51.63
C SER A 4 14.74 19.85 50.48
N HIS A 5 15.25 20.43 49.40
CA HIS A 5 14.67 20.35 48.04
C HIS A 5 15.78 20.00 47.03
N ARG A 6 16.31 18.78 47.08
CA ARG A 6 17.32 18.29 46.12
C ARG A 6 17.01 16.94 45.47
N PHE A 7 15.77 16.47 45.50
CA PHE A 7 15.44 15.11 45.05
C PHE A 7 14.28 14.99 44.05
N ALA A 8 14.07 15.99 43.19
CA ALA A 8 12.95 15.97 42.23
C ALA A 8 13.38 16.33 40.79
N LEU A 9 14.49 15.78 40.29
CA LEU A 9 14.98 16.13 38.94
C LEU A 9 15.51 14.94 38.12
N LEU A 10 15.03 13.72 38.38
CA LEU A 10 15.52 12.49 37.71
C LEU A 10 14.44 11.60 37.08
N LEU A 11 13.23 12.11 36.82
CA LEU A 11 12.11 11.27 36.34
C LEU A 11 11.47 11.70 35.00
N ALA A 12 12.13 12.51 34.19
CA ALA A 12 11.51 13.08 32.98
C ALA A 12 12.22 12.87 31.61
N PRO A 13 12.91 11.76 31.30
CA PRO A 13 13.18 11.43 29.88
C PRO A 13 12.34 10.26 29.32
N SER A 14 11.63 9.48 30.14
CA SER A 14 11.02 8.21 29.69
C SER A 14 9.65 8.34 29.01
N LEU A 15 9.00 9.51 29.03
CA LEU A 15 7.65 9.68 28.47
C LEU A 15 7.62 10.08 26.99
N LEU A 16 8.74 10.48 26.38
CA LEU A 16 8.80 10.86 24.96
C LEU A 16 9.21 9.70 24.03
N GLY A 17 9.66 8.56 24.59
CA GLY A 17 10.00 7.36 23.80
C GLY A 17 8.79 6.47 23.44
N GLY A 18 7.62 6.72 24.03
CA GLY A 18 6.45 5.84 23.93
C GLY A 18 5.70 5.89 22.59
N CYS A 19 5.87 6.92 21.76
CA CYS A 19 5.18 7.01 20.47
C CYS A 19 5.84 6.18 19.36
N ALA A 20 7.11 5.79 19.50
CA ALA A 20 7.81 5.00 18.49
C ALA A 20 7.46 3.49 18.52
N ALA A 21 6.84 3.01 19.60
CA ALA A 21 6.47 1.60 19.76
C ALA A 21 5.12 1.24 19.10
N PHE A 22 4.29 2.23 18.75
CA PHE A 22 2.93 2.01 18.26
C PHE A 22 2.67 2.52 16.84
N ALA A 23 3.58 3.32 16.27
CA ALA A 23 3.49 3.76 14.89
C ALA A 23 4.25 2.77 13.98
N PRO A 24 3.60 2.17 12.95
CA PRO A 24 4.29 1.30 12.02
C PRO A 24 5.42 2.05 11.31
N SER A 25 6.51 1.36 11.05
CA SER A 25 7.59 1.91 10.20
C SER A 25 7.04 2.27 8.81
N TYR A 26 7.69 3.19 8.09
CA TYR A 26 7.32 3.50 6.70
C TYR A 26 7.16 2.23 5.86
N ASN A 27 8.07 1.27 6.03
CA ASN A 27 8.06 0.01 5.29
C ASN A 27 6.86 -0.85 5.62
N GLU A 28 6.51 -0.93 6.90
CA GLU A 28 5.35 -1.69 7.36
C GLU A 28 4.03 -1.06 6.93
N ALA A 29 3.94 0.27 6.99
CA ALA A 29 2.78 1.01 6.53
C ALA A 29 2.56 0.82 5.03
N ILE A 30 3.59 1.04 4.20
CA ILE A 30 3.54 0.81 2.75
C ILE A 30 3.18 -0.64 2.45
N TYR A 31 3.85 -1.60 3.08
CA TYR A 31 3.61 -3.02 2.85
C TYR A 31 2.17 -3.43 3.18
N THR A 32 1.62 -2.96 4.31
CA THR A 32 0.25 -3.28 4.74
C THR A 32 -0.78 -2.77 3.74
N LYS A 33 -0.56 -1.56 3.19
CA LYS A 33 -1.42 -0.99 2.16
C LYS A 33 -1.32 -1.77 0.85
N LEU A 34 -0.12 -2.10 0.40
CA LEU A 34 0.08 -2.93 -0.80
C LEU A 34 -0.50 -4.35 -0.64
N ASP A 35 -0.46 -4.91 0.56
CA ASP A 35 -1.11 -6.19 0.87
C ASP A 35 -2.64 -6.11 0.84
N GLY A 36 -3.21 -5.01 1.37
CA GLY A 36 -4.63 -4.71 1.26
C GLY A 36 -5.09 -4.60 -0.20
N ALA A 37 -4.33 -3.89 -1.03
CA ALA A 37 -4.60 -3.78 -2.47
C ALA A 37 -4.55 -5.15 -3.17
N HIS A 38 -3.53 -5.97 -2.86
CA HIS A 38 -3.41 -7.32 -3.39
C HIS A 38 -4.60 -8.20 -3.00
N SER A 39 -5.06 -8.13 -1.76
CA SER A 39 -6.24 -8.85 -1.27
C SER A 39 -7.50 -8.45 -2.06
N SER A 40 -7.71 -7.15 -2.29
CA SER A 40 -8.84 -6.67 -3.08
C SER A 40 -8.80 -7.14 -4.53
N LEU A 41 -7.63 -7.10 -5.19
CA LEU A 41 -7.46 -7.62 -6.55
C LEU A 41 -7.74 -9.13 -6.64
N THR A 42 -7.30 -9.90 -5.65
CA THR A 42 -7.62 -11.34 -5.57
C THR A 42 -9.13 -11.58 -5.41
N LYS A 43 -9.85 -10.74 -4.64
CA LYS A 43 -11.32 -10.84 -4.54
C LYS A 43 -12.01 -10.60 -5.88
N ILE A 44 -11.48 -9.71 -6.73
CA ILE A 44 -12.00 -9.48 -8.09
C ILE A 44 -11.86 -10.76 -8.91
N GLU A 45 -10.66 -11.33 -8.98
CA GLU A 45 -10.38 -12.57 -9.71
C GLU A 45 -11.28 -13.72 -9.20
N THR A 46 -11.33 -13.95 -7.88
CA THR A 46 -12.20 -14.98 -7.28
C THR A 46 -13.68 -14.75 -7.62
N THR A 47 -14.15 -13.51 -7.64
CA THR A 47 -15.55 -13.19 -8.00
C THR A 47 -15.84 -13.51 -9.47
N MET A 48 -14.86 -13.33 -10.37
CA MET A 48 -14.98 -13.71 -11.78
C MET A 48 -14.99 -15.23 -11.94
N GLU A 49 -14.06 -15.93 -11.31
CA GLU A 49 -13.91 -17.38 -11.42
C GLU A 49 -15.13 -18.12 -10.86
N THR A 50 -15.65 -17.69 -9.71
CA THR A 50 -16.82 -18.34 -9.06
C THR A 50 -18.13 -18.16 -9.84
N LYS A 51 -18.21 -17.19 -10.75
CA LYS A 51 -19.38 -16.94 -11.59
C LYS A 51 -19.27 -17.52 -13.00
N ALA A 52 -18.11 -18.06 -13.37
CA ALA A 52 -17.92 -18.69 -14.66
C ALA A 52 -18.94 -19.85 -14.87
N PRO A 53 -19.53 -19.99 -16.07
CA PRO A 53 -19.22 -19.28 -17.31
C PRO A 53 -19.96 -17.94 -17.50
N SER A 54 -20.79 -17.53 -16.54
CA SER A 54 -21.50 -16.25 -16.63
C SER A 54 -20.54 -15.08 -16.44
N ARG A 55 -20.78 -13.98 -17.16
CA ARG A 55 -20.03 -12.75 -16.94
C ARG A 55 -20.47 -12.08 -15.64
N THR A 56 -19.50 -11.62 -14.88
CA THR A 56 -19.67 -10.77 -13.73
C THR A 56 -19.96 -9.33 -14.21
N PRO A 57 -21.01 -8.67 -13.70
CA PRO A 57 -21.22 -7.25 -14.00
C PRO A 57 -20.23 -6.40 -13.19
N TYR A 58 -19.75 -5.30 -13.75
CA TYR A 58 -18.77 -4.41 -13.12
C TYR A 58 -19.14 -4.03 -11.68
N ARG A 59 -20.40 -3.63 -11.44
CA ARG A 59 -20.93 -3.30 -10.09
C ARG A 59 -20.69 -4.35 -9.00
N ALA A 60 -20.48 -5.62 -9.37
CA ALA A 60 -20.22 -6.70 -8.41
C ALA A 60 -18.77 -6.73 -7.91
N VAL A 61 -17.85 -6.10 -8.66
CA VAL A 61 -16.41 -6.04 -8.34
C VAL A 61 -15.90 -4.62 -8.13
N GLU A 62 -16.70 -3.62 -8.50
CA GLU A 62 -16.41 -2.20 -8.34
C GLU A 62 -15.92 -1.82 -6.93
N PRO A 63 -16.54 -2.30 -5.81
CA PRO A 63 -16.04 -1.98 -4.47
C PRO A 63 -14.59 -2.44 -4.25
N TYR A 64 -14.22 -3.59 -4.81
CA TYR A 64 -12.85 -4.11 -4.68
C TYR A 64 -11.84 -3.29 -5.49
N TYR A 65 -12.23 -2.73 -6.64
CA TYR A 65 -11.39 -1.78 -7.36
C TYR A 65 -11.19 -0.49 -6.57
N ILE A 66 -12.26 0.06 -5.99
CA ILE A 66 -12.20 1.27 -5.17
C ILE A 66 -11.29 1.04 -3.96
N ASP A 67 -11.47 -0.07 -3.26
CA ASP A 67 -10.62 -0.45 -2.13
C ASP A 67 -9.16 -0.59 -2.57
N ALA A 68 -8.89 -1.28 -3.69
CA ALA A 68 -7.52 -1.44 -4.20
C ALA A 68 -6.87 -0.09 -4.53
N LEU A 69 -7.59 0.82 -5.20
CA LEU A 69 -7.10 2.15 -5.52
C LEU A 69 -6.82 2.98 -4.26
N ALA A 70 -7.72 2.96 -3.28
CA ALA A 70 -7.54 3.68 -2.02
C ALA A 70 -6.28 3.20 -1.29
N GLN A 71 -6.08 1.88 -1.19
CA GLN A 71 -4.91 1.30 -0.54
C GLN A 71 -3.60 1.67 -1.27
N VAL A 72 -3.55 1.55 -2.60
CA VAL A 72 -2.33 1.89 -3.37
C VAL A 72 -2.03 3.38 -3.32
N LYS A 73 -3.06 4.24 -3.35
CA LYS A 73 -2.89 5.68 -3.20
C LYS A 73 -2.28 6.04 -1.85
N GLU A 74 -2.81 5.48 -0.76
CA GLU A 74 -2.25 5.69 0.58
C GLU A 74 -0.81 5.18 0.68
N ALA A 75 -0.48 4.04 0.05
CA ALA A 75 0.89 3.55 -0.03
C ALA A 75 1.80 4.56 -0.77
N GLY A 76 1.31 5.15 -1.86
CA GLY A 76 2.02 6.15 -2.67
C GLY A 76 2.31 7.41 -1.87
N GLU A 77 1.30 7.96 -1.19
CA GLU A 77 1.46 9.17 -0.35
C GLU A 77 2.49 8.99 0.77
N ILE A 78 2.63 7.77 1.30
CA ILE A 78 3.64 7.42 2.29
C ILE A 78 5.02 7.28 1.61
N ALA A 79 5.09 6.60 0.47
CA ALA A 79 6.32 6.36 -0.27
C ALA A 79 6.92 7.63 -0.86
N GLU A 80 6.13 8.59 -1.34
CA GLU A 80 6.61 9.85 -1.93
C GLU A 80 7.33 10.75 -0.91
N LYS A 81 6.96 10.66 0.37
CA LYS A 81 7.63 11.41 1.45
C LYS A 81 9.00 10.82 1.80
N ARG A 82 9.27 9.58 1.37
CA ARG A 82 10.44 8.79 1.77
C ARG A 82 11.77 9.26 1.15
N PRO A 83 11.85 9.56 -0.16
CA PRO A 83 13.07 10.09 -0.77
C PRO A 83 13.57 11.38 -0.12
N ALA A 84 12.65 12.27 0.30
CA ALA A 84 13.01 13.56 0.89
C ALA A 84 13.77 13.43 2.22
N TYR A 85 13.37 12.51 3.10
CA TYR A 85 14.11 12.28 4.36
C TYR A 85 15.43 11.53 4.16
N LEU A 86 15.58 10.84 3.02
CA LEU A 86 16.80 10.10 2.67
C LEU A 86 17.77 10.93 1.84
N HIS A 87 17.52 12.22 1.62
CA HIS A 87 18.34 13.05 0.77
C HIS A 87 19.85 12.96 1.13
N GLY A 88 20.69 12.77 0.12
CA GLY A 88 22.13 12.57 0.28
C GLY A 88 22.54 11.16 0.72
N ARG A 89 21.60 10.22 0.94
CA ARG A 89 21.88 8.82 1.29
C ARG A 89 21.67 7.92 0.07
N PRO A 90 22.47 6.84 -0.09
CA PRO A 90 22.28 5.87 -1.17
C PRO A 90 20.88 5.24 -1.23
N ALA A 91 20.19 5.16 -0.08
CA ALA A 91 18.84 4.62 0.03
C ALA A 91 17.75 5.51 -0.61
N ALA A 92 18.03 6.78 -0.94
CA ALA A 92 17.04 7.67 -1.57
C ALA A 92 16.60 7.18 -2.95
N ALA A 93 17.54 6.65 -3.75
CA ALA A 93 17.23 6.12 -5.07
C ALA A 93 16.35 4.87 -4.99
N ALA A 94 16.62 3.98 -4.02
CA ALA A 94 15.79 2.81 -3.79
C ALA A 94 14.37 3.20 -3.35
N ALA A 95 14.25 4.19 -2.46
CA ALA A 95 12.97 4.74 -2.04
C ALA A 95 12.17 5.35 -3.21
N GLN A 96 12.83 6.09 -4.11
CA GLN A 96 12.19 6.65 -5.28
C GLN A 96 11.66 5.53 -6.19
N LEU A 97 12.46 4.48 -6.41
CA LEU A 97 12.05 3.34 -7.24
C LEU A 97 10.83 2.63 -6.65
N VAL A 98 10.70 2.54 -5.32
CA VAL A 98 9.49 2.02 -4.68
C VAL A 98 8.29 2.90 -5.00
N ALA A 99 8.39 4.22 -4.80
CA ALA A 99 7.31 5.16 -5.09
C ALA A 99 6.86 5.06 -6.57
N ASP A 100 7.81 5.00 -7.51
CA ASP A 100 7.53 4.86 -8.94
C ASP A 100 6.77 3.55 -9.26
N ASN A 101 7.11 2.44 -8.61
CA ASN A 101 6.41 1.17 -8.82
C ASN A 101 5.02 1.15 -8.18
N ILE A 102 4.81 1.88 -7.08
CA ILE A 102 3.48 2.07 -6.49
C ILE A 102 2.58 2.89 -7.44
N ASP A 103 3.11 3.94 -8.05
CA ASP A 103 2.39 4.74 -9.07
C ASP A 103 2.03 3.88 -10.31
N ARG A 104 2.95 3.01 -10.76
CA ARG A 104 2.64 2.05 -11.85
C ARG A 104 1.51 1.09 -11.48
N CYS A 105 1.51 0.58 -10.25
CA CYS A 105 0.42 -0.25 -9.73
C CYS A 105 -0.90 0.53 -9.73
N HIS A 106 -0.91 1.78 -9.26
CA HIS A 106 -2.12 2.63 -9.26
C HIS A 106 -2.69 2.79 -10.66
N LYS A 107 -1.85 3.20 -11.61
CA LYS A 107 -2.24 3.37 -13.03
C LYS A 107 -2.75 2.09 -13.66
N ALA A 108 -2.13 0.94 -13.35
CA ALA A 108 -2.58 -0.36 -13.86
C ALA A 108 -4.00 -0.71 -13.35
N ILE A 109 -4.29 -0.44 -12.06
CA ILE A 109 -5.62 -0.66 -11.50
C ILE A 109 -6.63 0.30 -12.13
N GLU A 110 -6.31 1.58 -12.29
CA GLU A 110 -7.20 2.56 -12.93
C GLU A 110 -7.54 2.18 -14.37
N LEU A 111 -6.54 1.75 -15.15
CA LEU A 111 -6.74 1.33 -16.54
C LEU A 111 -7.62 0.08 -16.62
N SER A 112 -7.37 -0.93 -15.79
CA SER A 112 -8.20 -2.13 -15.75
C SER A 112 -9.63 -1.80 -15.33
N ARG A 113 -9.80 -0.99 -14.28
CA ARG A 113 -11.11 -0.53 -13.80
C ARG A 113 -11.89 0.17 -14.91
N ALA A 114 -11.27 1.15 -15.57
CA ALA A 114 -11.91 1.94 -16.62
C ALA A 114 -12.29 1.08 -17.83
N ALA A 115 -11.43 0.12 -18.21
CA ALA A 115 -11.73 -0.81 -19.30
C ALA A 115 -12.95 -1.69 -18.98
N TYR A 116 -13.02 -2.24 -17.76
CA TYR A 116 -14.15 -3.07 -17.34
C TYR A 116 -15.44 -2.25 -17.21
N ASP A 117 -15.40 -1.06 -16.61
CA ASP A 117 -16.59 -0.19 -16.52
C ASP A 117 -17.14 0.16 -17.91
N ALA A 118 -16.26 0.50 -18.85
CA ALA A 118 -16.66 0.91 -20.20
C ALA A 118 -17.13 -0.25 -21.10
N ALA A 119 -16.44 -1.41 -21.06
CA ALA A 119 -16.64 -2.50 -22.01
C ALA A 119 -17.24 -3.78 -21.41
N GLY A 120 -17.42 -3.83 -20.09
CA GLY A 120 -17.79 -5.05 -19.37
C GLY A 120 -16.64 -6.06 -19.28
N GLN A 121 -16.94 -7.26 -18.78
CA GLN A 121 -15.92 -8.29 -18.56
C GLN A 121 -15.39 -8.82 -19.90
N ALA A 122 -14.09 -8.68 -20.14
CA ALA A 122 -13.41 -9.31 -21.27
C ALA A 122 -13.36 -10.85 -21.11
N PRO A 123 -13.25 -11.62 -22.21
CA PRO A 123 -13.11 -13.08 -22.14
C PRO A 123 -11.93 -13.56 -21.27
N ASN A 124 -10.83 -12.80 -21.26
CA ASN A 124 -9.61 -13.07 -20.49
C ASN A 124 -9.46 -12.13 -19.28
N GLU A 125 -10.57 -11.62 -18.73
CA GLU A 125 -10.49 -10.59 -17.68
C GLU A 125 -9.78 -11.08 -16.42
N ALA A 126 -9.95 -12.35 -16.02
CA ALA A 126 -9.23 -12.90 -14.88
C ALA A 126 -7.70 -12.84 -15.09
N ASP A 127 -7.21 -13.15 -16.29
CA ASP A 127 -5.79 -13.03 -16.64
C ASP A 127 -5.34 -11.56 -16.62
N ASN A 128 -6.17 -10.64 -17.10
CA ASN A 128 -5.89 -9.20 -17.05
C ASN A 128 -5.71 -8.74 -15.59
N ILE A 129 -6.58 -9.20 -14.67
CA ILE A 129 -6.45 -8.89 -13.23
C ILE A 129 -5.20 -9.52 -12.63
N ALA A 130 -4.84 -10.74 -13.02
CA ALA A 130 -3.60 -11.36 -12.58
C ALA A 130 -2.36 -10.54 -13.00
N ILE A 131 -2.37 -9.95 -14.20
CA ILE A 131 -1.31 -9.04 -14.68
C ILE A 131 -1.25 -7.77 -13.82
N VAL A 132 -2.39 -7.15 -13.52
CA VAL A 132 -2.46 -5.97 -12.63
C VAL A 132 -1.91 -6.32 -11.25
N ARG A 133 -2.31 -7.47 -10.70
CA ARG A 133 -1.81 -7.96 -9.41
C ARG A 133 -0.31 -8.19 -9.42
N ASN A 134 0.25 -8.75 -10.49
CA ASN A 134 1.69 -8.96 -10.62
C ASN A 134 2.45 -7.62 -10.70
N THR A 135 1.87 -6.62 -11.36
CA THR A 135 2.42 -5.25 -11.40
C THR A 135 2.51 -4.67 -9.98
N CYS A 136 1.45 -4.83 -9.18
CA CYS A 136 1.42 -4.40 -7.79
C CYS A 136 2.34 -5.23 -6.87
N ALA A 137 2.55 -6.51 -7.18
CA ALA A 137 3.44 -7.38 -6.42
C ALA A 137 4.91 -6.93 -6.49
N ILE A 138 5.34 -6.27 -7.58
CA ILE A 138 6.71 -5.72 -7.70
C ILE A 138 6.97 -4.72 -6.57
N ALA A 139 6.07 -3.74 -6.40
CA ALA A 139 6.18 -2.74 -5.33
C ALA A 139 6.18 -3.40 -3.94
N LYS A 140 5.31 -4.40 -3.73
CA LYS A 140 5.23 -5.15 -2.47
C LYS A 140 6.52 -5.92 -2.15
N THR A 141 7.08 -6.62 -3.13
CA THR A 141 8.34 -7.38 -2.97
C THR A 141 9.51 -6.47 -2.70
N MET A 142 9.59 -5.33 -3.40
CA MET A 142 10.63 -4.33 -3.14
C MET A 142 10.55 -3.80 -1.72
N GLU A 143 9.36 -3.41 -1.24
CA GLU A 143 9.20 -2.92 0.12
C GLU A 143 9.46 -4.02 1.17
N GLY A 144 9.03 -5.25 0.89
CA GLY A 144 9.33 -6.42 1.73
C GLY A 144 10.83 -6.70 1.86
N SER A 145 11.63 -6.40 0.82
CA SER A 145 13.09 -6.56 0.84
C SER A 145 13.81 -5.44 1.61
N LEU A 146 13.11 -4.36 1.95
CA LEU A 146 13.64 -3.24 2.74
C LEU A 146 13.31 -3.35 4.23
N LYS A 147 12.43 -4.27 4.63
CA LYS A 147 12.16 -4.63 6.04
C LYS A 147 13.36 -5.35 6.64
#